data_AF-A0A9D2MUX4-F1
#
_entry.id   AF-A0A9D2MUX4-F1
#
_cell.length_a   1.000
_cell.length_b   1.000
_cell.length_c   1.000
_cell.angle_alpha   90.00
_cell.angle_beta   90.00
_cell.angle_gamma   90.00
#
_symmetry.space_group_name_H-M   'P 1'
#
loop_
_entity.id
_entity.type
_entity.pdbx_description
1 polymer ?
#
loop_
_entity_poly.entity_id
_entity_poly.type
_entity_poly.pdbx_seq_one_letter_code
_entity_poly.pdbx_strand_id
1 'polypeptide(L)' 'MACSLSEATSPLPKDPVPGMAYVPYQQWSGDLHPAERALDAGTLFPILDKPFYGRRGELR' A
#
# COMPACT_ATOMS: atom_id res chain seq x y z
N MET A 1 18.00 9.32 18.67
CA MET A 1 17.36 8.16 19.31
C MET A 1 16.67 7.37 18.22
N ALA A 2 17.20 6.19 17.87
CA ALA A 2 16.64 5.36 16.82
C ALA A 2 15.54 4.47 17.41
N CYS A 3 14.40 4.40 16.73
CA CYS A 3 13.29 3.52 17.08
C CYS A 3 13.71 2.05 16.93
N SER A 4 14.17 1.44 18.03
CA SER A 4 14.27 -0.01 18.16
C SER A 4 12.88 -0.57 18.47
N LEU A 5 12.04 -0.70 17.46
CA LEU A 5 10.81 -1.51 17.53
C LEU A 5 10.73 -2.35 16.26
N SER A 6 11.61 -3.34 16.20
CA SER A 6 11.47 -4.49 15.30
C SER A 6 10.75 -5.63 16.03
N GLU A 7 9.72 -5.32 16.83
CA GLU A 7 8.73 -6.33 17.14
C GLU A 7 7.75 -6.34 15.98
N ALA A 8 7.71 -7.46 15.25
CA ALA A 8 6.77 -7.69 14.17
C ALA A 8 5.37 -7.81 14.79
N THR A 9 4.77 -6.66 15.09
CA THR A 9 3.40 -6.59 15.59
C THR A 9 2.46 -7.12 14.51
N SER A 10 1.50 -7.95 14.93
CA SER A 10 0.45 -8.44 14.03
C SER A 10 -0.24 -7.24 13.38
N PRO A 11 -0.41 -7.24 12.05
CA PRO A 11 -1.00 -6.12 11.32
C PRO A 11 -2.44 -5.81 11.72
N LEU A 12 -3.12 -6.80 12.29
CA LEU A 12 -4.46 -6.67 12.84
C LEU A 12 -4.46 -7.05 14.33
N PRO A 13 -5.33 -6.43 15.14
CA PRO A 13 -5.60 -6.92 16.49
C PRO A 13 -6.17 -8.35 16.42
N LYS A 14 -6.06 -9.08 17.53
CA LYS A 14 -6.50 -10.49 17.63
C LYS A 14 -7.95 -10.70 17.16
N ASP A 15 -8.83 -9.73 17.43
CA ASP A 15 -10.25 -9.77 17.10
C ASP A 15 -10.67 -8.47 16.36
N PRO A 16 -10.53 -8.40 15.02
CA PRO A 16 -10.91 -7.22 14.27
C PRO A 16 -12.44 -7.07 14.20
N VAL A 17 -12.96 -5.92 14.60
CA VAL A 17 -14.39 -5.61 14.49
C VAL A 17 -14.70 -5.09 13.08
N PRO A 18 -15.72 -5.61 12.38
CA PRO A 18 -16.16 -5.03 11.10
C PRO A 18 -16.65 -3.59 11.30
N GLY A 19 -15.85 -2.61 10.86
CA GLY A 19 -16.29 -1.23 10.74
C GLY A 19 -17.05 -1.02 9.43
N MET A 20 -17.97 -0.04 9.39
CA MET A 20 -18.60 0.43 8.14
C MET A 20 -17.61 1.16 7.19
N ALA A 21 -16.31 1.02 7.43
CA ALA A 21 -15.24 1.40 6.53
C ALA A 21 -14.47 0.13 6.16
N TYR A 22 -14.60 -0.30 4.90
CA TYR A 22 -13.68 -1.28 4.34
C TYR A 22 -12.30 -0.62 4.27
N VAL A 23 -11.44 -0.92 5.24
CA VAL A 23 -10.03 -0.54 5.20
C VAL A 23 -9.28 -1.68 4.53
N PRO A 24 -8.88 -1.55 3.25
CA PRO A 24 -8.10 -2.59 2.60
C PRO A 24 -6.77 -2.74 3.35
N TYR A 25 -6.60 -3.89 3.99
CA TYR A 25 -5.31 -4.27 4.56
C TYR A 25 -4.41 -4.80 3.44
N GLN A 26 -3.24 -4.20 3.28
CA GLN A 26 -2.28 -4.61 2.27
C GLN A 26 -1.02 -5.14 2.95
N GLN A 27 -0.85 -6.46 2.90
CA GLN A 27 0.38 -7.10 3.35
C GLN A 27 1.55 -6.72 2.42
N TRP A 28 2.74 -6.58 3.00
CA TRP A 28 3.97 -6.34 2.26
C TRP A 28 4.38 -7.65 1.58
N SER A 29 4.10 -7.79 0.28
CA SER A 29 4.22 -9.07 -0.44
C SER A 29 5.37 -9.15 -1.45
N GLY A 30 6.32 -8.21 -1.48
CA GLY A 30 7.44 -8.30 -2.43
C GLY A 30 8.27 -7.03 -2.59
N ASP A 31 8.84 -6.87 -3.79
CA ASP A 31 9.76 -5.80 -4.18
C ASP A 31 9.13 -4.41 -4.04
N LEU A 32 9.89 -3.50 -3.44
CA LEU A 32 9.55 -2.08 -3.33
C LEU A 32 10.28 -1.29 -4.41
N HIS A 33 9.68 -0.19 -4.85
CA HIS A 33 10.43 0.78 -5.64
C HIS A 33 11.56 1.41 -4.81
N PRO A 34 12.71 1.73 -5.45
CA PRO A 34 13.67 2.67 -4.87
C PRO A 34 12.97 3.98 -4.49
N ALA A 35 13.44 4.65 -3.43
CA ALA A 35 12.80 5.83 -2.88
C ALA A 35 12.55 6.93 -3.94
N GLU A 36 13.52 7.16 -4.82
CA GLU A 36 13.44 8.13 -5.92
C GLU A 36 12.25 7.83 -6.85
N ARG A 37 12.11 6.57 -7.28
CA ARG A 37 11.02 6.14 -8.15
C ARG A 37 9.67 6.11 -7.44
N ALA A 38 9.65 5.76 -6.15
CA ALA A 38 8.43 5.76 -5.35
C ALA A 38 7.85 7.16 -5.19
N LEU A 39 8.71 8.18 -5.08
CA LEU A 39 8.31 9.58 -5.02
C LEU A 39 7.65 10.01 -6.33
N ASP A 40 8.23 9.65 -7.47
CA ASP A 40 7.66 9.97 -8.79
C ASP A 40 6.34 9.24 -9.07
N ALA A 41 6.26 7.95 -8.71
CA ALA A 41 5.06 7.13 -8.92
C ALA A 41 3.93 7.43 -7.91
N GLY A 42 4.23 8.11 -6.81
CA GLY A 42 3.28 8.33 -5.71
C GLY A 42 2.94 7.07 -4.91
N THR A 43 3.73 6.00 -5.07
CA THR A 43 3.56 4.72 -4.37
C THR A 43 4.88 3.96 -4.25
N LEU A 44 5.13 3.40 -3.06
CA LEU A 44 6.24 2.47 -2.81
C LEU A 44 6.01 1.09 -3.44
N PHE A 45 4.75 0.73 -3.66
CA PHE A 45 4.35 -0.61 -4.06
C PHE A 45 4.12 -0.68 -5.57
N PRO A 46 4.90 -1.48 -6.33
CA PRO A 46 4.73 -1.62 -7.77
C PRO A 46 3.35 -2.11 -8.18
N ILE A 47 2.69 -2.91 -7.34
CA ILE A 47 1.31 -3.39 -7.58
C ILE A 47 0.28 -2.24 -7.60
N LEU A 48 0.61 -1.11 -6.98
CA LEU A 48 -0.21 0.11 -6.96
C LEU A 48 0.23 1.13 -8.01
N ASP A 49 1.40 0.95 -8.65
CA ASP A 49 1.86 1.75 -9.80
C ASP A 49 1.07 1.34 -11.05
N LYS A 50 -0.24 1.62 -11.02
CA LYS A 50 -1.15 1.26 -12.08
C LYS A 50 -1.14 2.34 -13.15
N PRO A 51 -1.20 1.96 -14.44
CA PRO A 51 -1.37 2.91 -15.52
C PRO A 51 -2.80 3.47 -15.48
N PHE A 52 -3.06 4.45 -14.64
CA PHE A 52 -4.25 5.29 -14.72
C PHE A 52 -4.08 6.24 -15.91
N TYR A 53 -3.96 5.68 -17.11
CA TYR A 53 -4.15 6.43 -18.34
C TYR A 53 -5.61 6.81 -18.36
N GLY A 54 -5.92 7.98 -17.78
CA GLY A 54 -7.21 8.61 -17.90
C GLY A 54 -7.50 8.80 -19.38
N ARG A 55 -8.13 7.82 -20.03
CA ARG A 55 -8.76 8.04 -21.31
C ARG A 55 -9.96 8.90 -21.00
N ARG A 56 -10.02 10.09 -21.60
CA ARG A 56 -11.23 10.90 -21.64
C ARG A 56 -12.38 10.06 -22.23
N GLY A 57 -13.08 9.29 -21.42
CA GLY A 57 -14.41 8.72 -21.73
C GLY A 57 -14.52 7.60 -22.77
N GLU A 58 -13.48 6.81 -23.09
CA GLU A 58 -13.63 5.73 -24.08
C GLU A 58 -13.87 4.35 -23.45
N LEU A 59 -15.08 3.81 -23.64
CA LEU A 59 -15.48 2.43 -23.36
C LEU A 59 -14.78 1.46 -24.33
N ARG A 60 -14.35 0.30 -23.84
CA ARG A 60 -13.98 -0.83 -24.69
C ARG A 60 -14.64 -2.09 -24.17
#